data_AF-A0A8H4TMK2-F1
#
_entry.id   AF-A0A8H4TMK2-F1
#
_cell.length_a   1.000
_cell.length_b   1.000
_cell.length_c   1.000
_cell.angle_alpha   90.00
_cell.angle_beta   90.00
_cell.angle_gamma   90.00
#
_symmetry.space_group_name_H-M   'P 1'
#
loop_
_entity.id
_entity.type
_entity.pdbx_description
1 polymer ?
#
loop_
_entity_poly.entity_id
_entity_poly.type
_entity_poly.pdbx_seq_one_letter_code
_entity_poly.pdbx_strand_id
1 'polypeptide(L)'
;MESPRDAKVSTVVQIAADGDLLLIVGPEETRIRVHSTSLMAASKPFSVMLGPHWKEGQNKHDHDEHDREKPFELLLPDDNAVALKMICFILHHQNREVPRSLTARDILAIAVAADKYDCLDALRFASESWLRTSGDEAGNLMLLTAAAYIFQDAQAFKEITRALIIYYDGSYLALSLEEVESFMPWRVFCKSRNDRLNI
;
A
#
# COMPACT_ATOMS: atom_id res chain seq x y z
N MET A 1 -38.20 -16.94 -13.67
CA MET A 1 -37.54 -17.66 -12.56
C MET A 1 -36.26 -16.91 -12.29
N GLU A 2 -36.29 -16.00 -11.32
CA GLU A 2 -35.10 -15.27 -10.88
C GLU A 2 -34.20 -16.23 -10.10
N SER A 3 -32.94 -16.33 -10.53
CA SER A 3 -31.91 -17.08 -9.82
C SER A 3 -31.56 -16.34 -8.53
N PRO A 4 -31.41 -17.01 -7.38
CA PRO A 4 -30.93 -16.37 -6.17
C PRO A 4 -29.49 -15.91 -6.42
N ARG A 5 -29.23 -14.61 -6.22
CA ARG A 5 -27.86 -14.09 -6.13
C ARG A 5 -27.23 -14.76 -4.91
N ASP A 6 -26.20 -15.56 -5.13
CA ASP A 6 -25.32 -16.01 -4.06
C ASP A 6 -24.81 -14.77 -3.32
N ALA A 7 -25.35 -14.52 -2.13
CA ALA A 7 -24.82 -13.54 -1.22
C ALA A 7 -23.48 -14.09 -0.72
N LYS A 8 -22.40 -13.81 -1.46
CA LYS A 8 -21.02 -14.05 -1.03
C LYS A 8 -20.88 -13.34 0.31
N VAL A 9 -20.84 -14.11 1.41
CA VAL A 9 -20.68 -13.57 2.76
C VAL A 9 -19.28 -12.96 2.81
N SER A 10 -19.19 -11.65 2.56
CA SER A 10 -17.93 -10.91 2.64
C SER A 10 -17.53 -10.83 4.10
N THR A 11 -16.49 -11.57 4.47
CA THR A 11 -15.95 -11.54 5.83
C THR A 11 -15.31 -10.19 6.05
N VAL A 12 -15.81 -9.42 7.03
CA VAL A 12 -15.24 -8.11 7.38
C VAL A 12 -13.96 -8.32 8.18
N VAL A 13 -12.86 -7.74 7.72
CA VAL A 13 -11.61 -7.65 8.47
C VAL A 13 -11.80 -6.61 9.57
N GLN A 14 -11.92 -7.07 10.81
CA GLN A 14 -12.10 -6.23 11.98
C GLN A 14 -10.75 -5.77 12.51
N ILE A 15 -10.24 -4.64 12.00
CA ILE A 15 -9.06 -3.99 12.61
C ILE A 15 -9.52 -3.22 13.85
N ALA A 16 -10.59 -2.44 13.74
CA ALA A 16 -11.26 -1.83 14.88
C ALA A 16 -12.70 -2.34 14.99
N ALA A 17 -12.99 -3.14 16.02
CA ALA A 17 -14.33 -3.71 16.21
C ALA A 17 -15.42 -2.63 16.41
N ASP A 18 -15.05 -1.53 17.04
CA ASP A 18 -15.86 -0.32 17.26
C ASP A 18 -15.57 0.79 16.25
N GLY A 19 -14.89 0.46 15.14
CA GLY A 19 -14.52 1.43 14.10
C GLY A 19 -15.74 2.13 13.50
N ASP A 20 -15.59 3.41 13.19
CA ASP A 20 -16.61 4.28 12.58
C ASP A 20 -16.54 4.29 11.04
N LEU A 21 -15.53 3.64 10.46
CA LEU A 21 -15.28 3.59 9.02
C LEU A 21 -15.09 2.14 8.53
N LEU A 22 -15.72 1.82 7.42
CA LEU A 22 -15.62 0.57 6.67
C LEU A 22 -15.07 0.87 5.28
N LEU A 23 -13.81 0.52 5.04
CA LEU A 23 -13.20 0.60 3.71
C LEU A 23 -13.68 -0.57 2.86
N ILE A 24 -14.13 -0.30 1.64
CA ILE A 24 -14.49 -1.31 0.64
C ILE A 24 -13.44 -1.24 -0.47
N VAL A 25 -12.49 -2.17 -0.44
CA VAL A 25 -11.24 -2.06 -1.19
C VAL A 25 -11.15 -3.09 -2.31
N GLY A 26 -10.77 -2.61 -3.48
CA GLY A 26 -10.48 -3.43 -4.65
C GLY A 26 -11.72 -4.03 -5.33
N PRO A 27 -11.52 -4.75 -6.44
CA PRO A 27 -12.61 -5.35 -7.22
C PRO A 27 -13.35 -6.47 -6.48
N GLU A 28 -12.72 -7.08 -5.48
CA GLU A 28 -13.33 -8.11 -4.63
C GLU A 28 -14.10 -7.52 -3.44
N GLU A 29 -14.21 -6.19 -3.34
CA GLU A 29 -14.91 -5.46 -2.27
C GLU A 29 -14.48 -5.90 -0.86
N THR A 30 -13.17 -5.99 -0.63
CA THR A 30 -12.64 -6.39 0.69
C THR A 30 -13.06 -5.34 1.72
N ARG A 31 -13.82 -5.79 2.72
CA ARG A 31 -14.35 -4.94 3.79
C ARG A 31 -13.38 -4.87 4.97
N ILE A 32 -12.90 -3.67 5.31
CA ILE A 32 -11.94 -3.45 6.40
C ILE A 32 -12.50 -2.38 7.36
N ARG A 33 -12.81 -2.77 8.60
CA ARG A 33 -13.35 -1.86 9.62
C ARG A 33 -12.23 -1.23 10.43
N VAL A 34 -12.20 0.10 10.51
CA VAL A 34 -11.13 0.92 11.09
C VAL A 34 -11.69 2.15 11.82
N HIS A 35 -10.88 2.77 12.69
CA HIS A 35 -11.12 4.13 13.16
C HIS A 35 -10.66 5.15 12.12
N SER A 36 -11.56 6.03 11.68
CA SER A 36 -11.29 7.13 10.75
C SER A 36 -10.18 8.05 11.25
N THR A 37 -10.16 8.33 12.56
CA THR A 37 -9.20 9.22 13.21
C THR A 37 -7.76 8.75 13.07
N SER A 38 -7.49 7.44 13.13
CA SER A 38 -6.16 6.87 12.91
C SER A 38 -5.66 7.14 11.49
N LEU A 39 -6.53 7.00 10.49
CA LEU A 39 -6.19 7.28 9.10
C LEU A 39 -5.94 8.78 8.90
N MET A 40 -6.85 9.63 9.37
CA MET A 40 -6.73 11.08 9.22
C MET A 40 -5.49 11.65 9.91
N ALA A 41 -5.09 11.10 11.05
CA ALA A 41 -3.90 11.54 11.79
C ALA A 41 -2.60 11.23 11.05
N ALA A 42 -2.56 10.13 10.29
CA ALA A 42 -1.36 9.64 9.62
C ALA A 42 -1.32 9.92 8.10
N SER A 43 -2.43 10.37 7.51
CA SER A 43 -2.57 10.55 6.06
C SER A 43 -3.32 11.84 5.74
N LYS A 44 -2.65 12.74 5.02
CA LYS A 44 -3.26 13.97 4.53
C LYS A 44 -4.40 13.71 3.53
N PRO A 45 -4.27 12.82 2.53
CA PRO A 45 -5.39 12.42 1.68
C PRO A 45 -6.61 11.93 2.46
N PHE A 46 -6.45 11.03 3.44
CA PHE A 46 -7.58 10.59 4.27
C PHE A 46 -8.16 11.71 5.13
N SER A 47 -7.31 12.59 5.68
CA SER A 47 -7.76 13.79 6.41
C SER A 47 -8.65 14.71 5.56
N VAL A 48 -8.31 14.89 4.28
CA VAL A 48 -9.13 15.65 3.33
C VAL A 48 -10.42 14.91 2.99
N MET A 49 -10.34 13.62 2.67
CA MET A 49 -11.52 12.80 2.32
C MET A 49 -12.54 12.70 3.48
N LEU A 50 -12.06 12.67 4.72
CA LEU A 50 -12.85 12.44 5.93
C LEU A 50 -13.01 13.71 6.78
N GLY A 51 -12.78 14.89 6.19
CA GLY A 51 -12.77 16.19 6.88
C GLY A 51 -14.14 16.71 7.35
N PRO A 52 -14.24 17.96 7.83
CA PRO A 52 -15.48 18.52 8.39
C PRO A 52 -16.67 18.53 7.42
N HIS A 53 -16.42 18.79 6.13
CA HIS A 53 -17.46 18.75 5.09
C HIS A 53 -17.99 17.33 4.83
N TRP A 54 -17.20 16.29 5.17
CA TRP A 54 -17.65 14.91 5.18
C TRP A 54 -18.61 14.64 6.35
N LYS A 55 -18.33 15.18 7.54
CA LYS A 55 -19.24 15.08 8.71
C LYS A 55 -20.57 15.81 8.52
N GLU A 56 -20.61 16.86 7.71
CA GLU A 56 -21.81 17.65 7.46
C GLU A 56 -22.83 16.94 6.53
N GLY A 57 -22.34 16.01 5.69
CA GLY A 57 -23.18 15.06 4.95
C GLY A 57 -23.77 13.95 5.80
N GLN A 58 -23.19 13.68 6.98
CA GLN A 58 -23.60 12.61 7.91
C GLN A 58 -24.83 12.99 8.75
N ASN A 59 -24.92 14.27 9.17
CA ASN A 59 -26.03 14.75 10.00
C ASN A 59 -27.37 14.90 9.25
N LYS A 60 -27.43 14.50 7.97
CA LYS A 60 -28.64 14.61 7.13
C LYS A 60 -29.34 13.28 6.86
N HIS A 61 -28.75 12.14 7.24
CA HIS A 61 -29.49 10.88 7.26
C HIS A 61 -30.25 10.75 8.57
N ASP A 62 -31.52 11.13 8.45
CA ASP A 62 -32.71 10.63 9.12
C ASP A 62 -32.58 10.08 10.54
N HIS A 63 -33.39 10.70 11.39
CA HIS A 63 -33.76 10.29 12.73
C HIS A 63 -34.38 8.88 12.75
N ASP A 64 -33.56 7.84 12.75
CA ASP A 64 -33.91 6.55 13.32
C ASP A 64 -32.84 6.17 14.35
N GLU A 65 -33.23 6.10 15.63
CA GLU A 65 -32.36 5.78 16.76
C GLU A 65 -31.68 4.40 16.65
N HIS A 66 -32.04 3.60 15.63
CA HIS A 66 -31.45 2.30 15.34
C HIS A 66 -30.26 2.31 14.37
N ASP A 67 -29.99 3.40 13.65
CA ASP A 67 -28.95 3.41 12.60
C ASP A 67 -27.60 4.01 13.06
N ARG A 68 -27.52 4.44 14.33
CA ARG A 68 -26.30 5.05 14.92
C ARG A 68 -25.11 4.08 15.07
N GLU A 69 -25.29 2.79 14.83
CA GLU A 69 -24.24 1.76 15.01
C GLU A 69 -23.52 1.36 13.72
N LYS A 70 -23.99 1.79 12.53
CA LYS A 70 -23.40 1.33 11.28
C LYS A 70 -22.17 2.18 10.89
N PRO A 71 -20.99 1.56 10.65
CA PRO A 71 -19.82 2.29 10.18
C PRO A 71 -20.05 2.85 8.76
N PHE A 72 -19.48 4.01 8.47
CA PHE A 72 -19.55 4.64 7.16
C PHE A 72 -18.78 3.82 6.11
N GLU A 73 -19.32 3.65 4.92
CA GLU A 73 -18.62 2.91 3.84
C GLU A 73 -17.85 3.86 2.90
N LEU A 74 -16.54 3.66 2.77
CA LEU A 74 -15.69 4.37 1.80
C LEU A 74 -15.23 3.41 0.70
N LEU A 75 -15.64 3.68 -0.55
CA LEU A 75 -15.30 2.87 -1.71
C LEU A 75 -13.91 3.24 -2.26
N LEU A 76 -13.06 2.24 -2.40
CA LEU A 76 -11.69 2.33 -2.91
C LEU A 76 -11.45 1.22 -3.97
N PRO A 77 -12.16 1.24 -5.10
CA PRO A 77 -12.20 0.11 -6.05
C PRO A 77 -10.88 -0.14 -6.77
N ASP A 78 -10.05 0.91 -6.93
CA ASP A 78 -8.76 0.84 -7.63
C ASP A 78 -7.59 0.51 -6.69
N ASP A 79 -7.85 0.35 -5.40
CA ASP A 79 -6.82 0.13 -4.39
C ASP A 79 -6.55 -1.36 -4.13
N ASN A 80 -5.30 -1.64 -3.77
CA ASN A 80 -4.90 -2.99 -3.40
C ASN A 80 -5.33 -3.30 -1.95
N ALA A 81 -6.22 -4.28 -1.80
CA ALA A 81 -6.77 -4.69 -0.50
C ALA A 81 -5.72 -5.22 0.48
N VAL A 82 -4.71 -5.94 0.00
CA VAL A 82 -3.61 -6.45 0.85
C VAL A 82 -2.78 -5.27 1.37
N ALA A 83 -2.43 -4.34 0.49
CA ALA A 83 -1.64 -3.16 0.84
C ALA A 83 -2.36 -2.29 1.89
N LEU A 84 -3.62 -1.92 1.64
CA LEU A 84 -4.40 -1.12 2.59
C LEU A 84 -4.64 -1.84 3.91
N LYS A 85 -4.82 -3.16 3.91
CA LYS A 85 -4.92 -3.94 5.15
C LYS A 85 -3.65 -3.84 5.99
N MET A 86 -2.47 -3.96 5.38
CA MET A 86 -1.19 -3.85 6.10
C MET A 86 -0.97 -2.44 6.64
N ILE A 87 -1.26 -1.41 5.82
CA ILE A 87 -1.20 -0.01 6.25
C ILE A 87 -2.13 0.20 7.45
N CYS A 88 -3.38 -0.25 7.38
CA CYS A 88 -4.32 -0.09 8.48
C CYS A 88 -3.86 -0.81 9.76
N PHE A 89 -3.31 -2.04 9.67
CA PHE A 89 -2.75 -2.67 10.87
C PHE A 89 -1.65 -1.83 11.53
N ILE A 90 -0.77 -1.19 10.73
CA ILE A 90 0.29 -0.33 11.26
C ILE A 90 -0.29 0.95 11.88
N LEU A 91 -1.21 1.62 11.19
CA LEU A 91 -1.85 2.85 11.67
C LEU A 91 -2.69 2.64 12.94
N HIS A 92 -3.21 1.43 13.16
CA HIS A 92 -3.94 1.03 14.37
C HIS A 92 -3.05 0.36 15.42
N HIS A 93 -1.72 0.41 15.26
CA HIS A 93 -0.73 -0.17 16.18
C HIS A 93 -0.83 -1.70 16.36
N GLN A 94 -1.48 -2.40 15.43
CA GLN A 94 -1.63 -3.86 15.40
C GLN A 94 -0.48 -4.53 14.64
N ASN A 95 0.75 -4.09 14.91
CA ASN A 95 1.96 -4.60 14.25
C ASN A 95 2.18 -6.12 14.38
N ARG A 96 1.48 -6.79 15.31
CA ARG A 96 1.51 -8.26 15.45
C ARG A 96 0.82 -9.00 14.30
N GLU A 97 -0.17 -8.37 13.68
CA GLU A 97 -0.93 -8.93 12.54
C GLU A 97 -0.21 -8.74 11.20
N VAL A 98 0.82 -7.88 11.18
CA VAL A 98 1.67 -7.65 10.02
C VAL A 98 2.64 -8.82 9.87
N PRO A 99 2.62 -9.56 8.75
CA PRO A 99 3.56 -10.65 8.52
C PRO A 99 5.01 -10.16 8.54
N ARG A 100 5.90 -10.97 9.12
CA ARG A 100 7.35 -10.68 9.09
C ARG A 100 7.96 -10.83 7.70
N SER A 101 7.36 -11.68 6.86
CA SER A 101 7.76 -11.93 5.49
C SER A 101 6.61 -11.58 4.55
N LEU A 102 6.87 -10.69 3.61
CA LEU A 102 5.97 -10.32 2.54
C LEU A 102 6.66 -10.62 1.21
N THR A 103 5.88 -10.85 0.16
CA THR A 103 6.47 -10.99 -1.18
C THR A 103 6.98 -9.62 -1.67
N ALA A 104 7.95 -9.62 -2.58
CA ALA A 104 8.45 -8.37 -3.17
C ALA A 104 7.33 -7.54 -3.83
N ARG A 105 6.32 -8.22 -4.40
CA ARG A 105 5.15 -7.58 -5.01
C ARG A 105 4.24 -6.94 -3.96
N ASP A 106 3.99 -7.60 -2.84
CA ASP A 106 3.21 -7.01 -1.74
C ASP A 106 3.92 -5.80 -1.14
N ILE A 107 5.25 -5.88 -0.98
CA ILE A 107 6.06 -4.77 -0.46
C ILE A 107 5.98 -3.57 -1.40
N LEU A 108 6.09 -3.78 -2.72
CA LEU A 108 5.91 -2.70 -3.70
C LEU A 108 4.48 -2.13 -3.66
N ALA A 109 3.45 -2.98 -3.59
CA ALA A 109 2.07 -2.53 -3.51
C ALA A 109 1.81 -1.69 -2.25
N ILE A 110 2.39 -2.07 -1.11
CA ILE A 110 2.34 -1.29 0.13
C ILE A 110 3.06 0.04 -0.03
N ALA A 111 4.25 0.07 -0.65
CA ALA A 111 5.00 1.30 -0.91
C ALA A 111 4.18 2.29 -1.75
N VAL A 112 3.59 1.80 -2.85
CA VAL A 112 2.73 2.60 -3.75
C VAL A 112 1.51 3.14 -3.02
N ALA A 113 0.82 2.30 -2.23
CA ALA A 113 -0.32 2.75 -1.45
C ALA A 113 0.08 3.79 -0.38
N ALA A 114 1.21 3.58 0.30
CA ALA A 114 1.70 4.49 1.32
C ALA A 114 2.11 5.86 0.75
N ASP A 115 2.68 5.90 -0.46
CA ASP A 115 2.94 7.14 -1.19
C ASP A 115 1.64 7.83 -1.62
N LYS A 116 0.71 7.07 -2.23
CA LYS A 116 -0.62 7.57 -2.63
C LYS A 116 -1.37 8.24 -1.47
N TYR A 117 -1.32 7.62 -0.29
CA TYR A 117 -1.99 8.12 0.90
C TYR A 117 -1.10 8.98 1.80
N ASP A 118 0.11 9.35 1.37
CA ASP A 118 1.02 10.23 2.12
C ASP A 118 1.22 9.75 3.58
N CYS A 119 1.49 8.45 3.76
CA CYS A 119 1.70 7.81 5.06
C CYS A 119 3.01 7.00 5.15
N LEU A 120 3.98 7.33 4.29
CA LEU A 120 5.31 6.67 4.27
C LEU A 120 6.02 6.73 5.63
N ASP A 121 5.94 7.85 6.36
CA ASP A 121 6.60 8.01 7.66
C ASP A 121 6.05 7.03 8.71
N ALA A 122 4.74 6.77 8.69
CA ALA A 122 4.11 5.79 9.58
C ALA A 122 4.61 4.36 9.34
N LEU A 123 5.06 4.07 8.11
CA LEU A 123 5.56 2.75 7.70
C LEU A 123 7.08 2.61 7.80
N ARG A 124 7.82 3.68 8.13
CA ARG A 124 9.29 3.73 8.08
C ARG A 124 9.99 2.52 8.72
N PHE A 125 9.60 2.14 9.93
CA PHE A 125 10.25 1.02 10.63
C PHE A 125 9.82 -0.34 10.07
N ALA A 126 8.60 -0.46 9.57
CA ALA A 126 8.12 -1.69 8.95
C ALA A 126 8.82 -1.93 7.61
N SER A 127 8.95 -0.88 6.78
CA SER A 127 9.63 -0.96 5.49
C SER A 127 11.11 -1.30 5.64
N GLU A 128 11.81 -0.71 6.61
CA GLU A 128 13.20 -1.09 6.95
C GLU A 128 13.35 -2.58 7.27
N SER A 129 12.33 -3.23 7.83
CA SER A 129 12.34 -4.68 8.09
C SER A 129 12.09 -5.49 6.82
N TRP A 130 11.14 -5.07 5.98
CA TRP A 130 10.77 -5.80 4.78
C TRP A 130 11.82 -5.71 3.68
N LEU A 131 12.58 -4.60 3.62
CA LEU A 131 13.60 -4.36 2.61
C LEU A 131 14.94 -5.06 2.90
N ARG A 132 15.10 -5.67 4.08
CA ARG A 132 16.27 -6.49 4.43
C ARG A 132 16.17 -7.87 3.78
N THR A 133 16.33 -7.90 2.45
CA THR A 133 16.38 -9.16 1.70
C THR A 133 17.77 -9.40 1.15
N SER A 134 18.20 -10.66 1.18
CA SER A 134 19.46 -11.12 0.61
C SER A 134 19.23 -12.44 -0.11
N GLY A 135 19.70 -12.57 -1.34
CA GLY A 135 19.59 -13.82 -2.10
C GLY A 135 18.27 -14.03 -2.83
N ASP A 136 17.50 -12.96 -3.07
CA ASP A 136 16.29 -13.03 -3.89
C ASP A 136 16.62 -13.06 -5.40
N GLU A 137 15.67 -13.50 -6.22
CA GLU A 137 15.81 -13.50 -7.67
C GLU A 137 15.79 -12.07 -8.25
N ALA A 138 16.40 -11.88 -9.42
CA ALA A 138 16.58 -10.55 -10.01
C ALA A 138 15.26 -9.76 -10.21
N GLY A 139 14.17 -10.46 -10.54
CA GLY A 139 12.84 -9.83 -10.67
C GLY A 139 12.35 -9.24 -9.34
N ASN A 140 12.46 -10.00 -8.26
CA ASN A 140 12.09 -9.53 -6.92
C ASN A 140 13.01 -8.40 -6.45
N LEU A 141 14.31 -8.49 -6.69
CA LEU A 141 15.23 -7.39 -6.38
C LEU A 141 14.89 -6.09 -7.13
N MET A 142 14.36 -6.18 -8.36
CA MET A 142 13.89 -4.99 -9.10
C MET A 142 12.64 -4.38 -8.44
N LEU A 143 11.66 -5.19 -8.05
CA LEU A 143 10.48 -4.74 -7.31
C LEU A 143 10.88 -4.08 -5.98
N LEU A 144 11.79 -4.70 -5.24
CA LEU A 144 12.28 -4.17 -3.95
C LEU A 144 13.12 -2.90 -4.13
N THR A 145 13.82 -2.76 -5.27
CA THR A 145 14.50 -1.51 -5.63
C THR A 145 13.50 -0.37 -5.81
N ALA A 146 12.40 -0.60 -6.52
CA ALA A 146 11.33 0.38 -6.68
C ALA A 146 10.66 0.70 -5.34
N ALA A 147 10.40 -0.30 -4.50
CA ALA A 147 9.83 -0.09 -3.17
C ALA A 147 10.78 0.74 -2.28
N ALA A 148 12.08 0.43 -2.27
CA ALA A 148 13.07 1.19 -1.50
C ALA A 148 13.17 2.66 -1.98
N TYR A 149 13.04 2.89 -3.28
CA TYR A 149 12.98 4.24 -3.85
C TYR A 149 11.75 5.02 -3.34
N ILE A 150 10.57 4.41 -3.39
CA ILE A 150 9.31 5.03 -2.92
C ILE A 150 9.36 5.31 -1.41
N PHE A 151 9.82 4.34 -0.61
CA PHE A 151 10.00 4.52 0.83
C PHE A 151 11.13 5.50 1.21
N GLN A 152 11.91 5.98 0.23
CA GLN A 152 13.06 6.85 0.43
C GLN A 152 14.13 6.22 1.34
N ASP A 153 14.23 4.89 1.35
CA ASP A 153 15.26 4.15 2.07
C ASP A 153 16.53 4.03 1.21
N ALA A 154 17.39 5.03 1.33
CA ALA A 154 18.65 5.10 0.58
C ALA A 154 19.60 3.93 0.87
N GLN A 155 19.57 3.36 2.07
CA GLN A 155 20.46 2.26 2.44
C GLN A 155 19.98 0.97 1.78
N ALA A 156 18.70 0.63 1.91
CA ALA A 156 18.11 -0.52 1.23
C ALA A 156 18.26 -0.39 -0.29
N PHE A 157 17.96 0.78 -0.87
CA PHE A 157 18.11 1.01 -2.29
C PHE A 157 19.54 0.72 -2.77
N LYS A 158 20.55 1.20 -2.04
CA LYS A 158 21.97 0.94 -2.36
C LYS A 158 22.33 -0.54 -2.25
N GLU A 159 21.87 -1.23 -1.22
CA GLU A 159 22.20 -2.65 -0.99
C GLU A 159 21.57 -3.56 -2.04
N ILE A 160 20.27 -3.36 -2.34
CA ILE A 160 19.51 -4.15 -3.30
C ILE A 160 20.04 -3.92 -4.72
N THR A 161 20.29 -2.67 -5.12
CA THR A 161 20.85 -2.36 -6.46
C THR A 161 22.26 -2.88 -6.63
N ARG A 162 23.09 -2.87 -5.57
CA ARG A 162 24.40 -3.51 -5.59
C ARG A 162 24.28 -5.02 -5.82
N ALA A 163 23.33 -5.69 -5.18
CA ALA A 163 23.09 -7.13 -5.40
C ALA A 163 22.68 -7.40 -6.85
N LEU A 164 21.76 -6.61 -7.42
CA LEU A 164 21.41 -6.69 -8.84
C LEU A 164 22.64 -6.57 -9.75
N ILE A 165 23.46 -5.52 -9.55
CA ILE A 165 24.64 -5.27 -10.40
C ILE A 165 25.67 -6.41 -10.34
N ILE A 166 25.85 -7.03 -9.16
CA ILE A 166 26.87 -8.06 -8.96
C ILE A 166 26.40 -9.43 -9.47
N TYR A 167 25.14 -9.78 -9.24
CA TYR A 167 24.65 -11.15 -9.44
C TYR A 167 23.78 -11.34 -10.68
N TYR A 168 23.26 -10.26 -11.28
CA TYR A 168 22.46 -10.35 -12.50
C TYR A 168 23.30 -10.04 -13.74
N ASP A 169 23.45 -11.04 -14.62
CA ASP A 169 24.19 -10.97 -15.88
C ASP A 169 23.29 -10.81 -17.12
N GLY A 170 21.98 -10.73 -16.93
CA GLY A 170 20.99 -10.55 -17.99
C GLY A 170 20.73 -9.10 -18.38
N SER A 171 19.77 -8.91 -19.28
CA SER A 171 19.35 -7.58 -19.72
C SER A 171 18.44 -6.91 -18.69
N TYR A 172 18.83 -5.75 -18.17
CA TYR A 172 17.98 -4.95 -17.27
C TYR A 172 16.67 -4.49 -17.90
N LEU A 173 16.60 -4.39 -19.23
CA LEU A 173 15.34 -4.12 -19.93
C LEU A 173 14.34 -5.27 -19.78
N ALA A 174 14.83 -6.51 -19.61
CA ALA A 174 13.97 -7.66 -19.35
C ALA A 174 13.44 -7.67 -17.90
N LEU A 175 14.05 -6.89 -17.00
CA LEU A 175 13.56 -6.64 -15.65
C LEU A 175 12.64 -5.41 -15.58
N SER A 176 12.45 -4.69 -16.69
CA SER A 176 11.51 -3.58 -16.74
C SER A 176 10.09 -4.13 -16.62
N LEU A 177 9.46 -3.85 -15.49
CA LEU A 177 8.07 -4.19 -15.21
C LEU A 177 7.25 -2.91 -15.37
N GLU A 178 6.08 -2.98 -16.02
CA GLU A 178 5.18 -1.83 -16.14
C GLU A 178 4.89 -1.19 -14.77
N GLU A 179 4.76 -2.04 -13.74
CA GLU A 179 4.63 -1.62 -12.34
C GLU A 179 5.82 -0.73 -11.89
N VAL A 180 7.05 -1.02 -12.30
CA VAL A 180 8.25 -0.26 -11.88
C VAL A 180 8.44 1.01 -12.71
N GLU A 181 8.13 0.97 -14.01
CA GLU A 181 8.27 2.13 -14.90
C GLU A 181 7.36 3.31 -14.52
N SER A 182 6.20 3.02 -13.91
CA SER A 182 5.28 4.04 -13.43
C SER A 182 5.80 4.82 -12.22
N PHE A 183 6.72 4.26 -11.42
CA PHE A 183 7.16 4.86 -10.15
C PHE A 183 8.62 5.28 -10.12
N MET A 184 9.48 4.68 -10.96
CA MET A 184 10.86 5.14 -11.13
C MET A 184 11.05 5.83 -12.48
N PRO A 185 11.43 7.13 -12.51
CA PRO A 185 11.74 7.80 -13.77
C PRO A 185 12.87 7.08 -14.50
N TRP A 186 12.72 6.82 -15.81
CA TRP A 186 13.72 6.19 -16.70
C TRP A 186 15.15 6.77 -16.60
N ARG A 187 15.29 8.00 -16.07
CA ARG A 187 16.57 8.65 -15.79
C ARG A 187 17.41 7.90 -14.73
N VAL A 188 16.78 7.11 -13.85
CA VAL A 188 17.46 6.25 -12.87
C VAL A 188 18.10 5.04 -13.56
N PHE A 189 17.42 4.46 -14.57
CA PHE A 189 17.92 3.30 -15.33
C PHE A 189 19.10 3.63 -16.26
N CYS A 190 19.17 4.83 -16.82
CA CYS A 190 20.06 5.13 -17.96
C CYS A 190 21.40 5.81 -17.62
N LYS A 191 21.70 6.13 -16.35
CA LYS A 191 22.94 6.87 -16.03
C LYS A 191 24.24 6.05 -16.10
N SER A 192 24.21 4.74 -16.38
CA SER A 192 25.44 3.94 -16.56
C SER A 192 25.98 3.90 -18.01
N ARG A 193 25.34 4.56 -18.99
CA ARG A 193 25.77 4.48 -20.40
C ARG A 193 26.51 5.71 -20.94
N ASN A 194 26.49 6.85 -20.24
CA ASN A 194 27.08 8.08 -20.80
C ASN A 194 28.53 8.35 -20.39
N ASP A 195 29.09 7.58 -19.44
CA ASP A 195 30.47 7.80 -18.96
C ASP A 195 31.49 6.80 -19.54
N ARG A 196 31.11 6.00 -20.56
CA ARG A 196 32.01 5.01 -21.21
C ARG A 196 32.25 5.23 -22.70
N LEU A 197 31.94 6.42 -23.23
CA LEU A 197 32.22 6.76 -24.64
C LEU A 197 33.13 7.99 -24.83
N ASN A 198 33.85 8.41 -23.80
CA ASN A 198 34.96 9.36 -23.94
C ASN A 198 36.22 8.79 -23.28
N ILE A 199 36.92 7.90 -23.99
CA ILE A 199 38.38 7.71 -24.08
C ILE A 199 38.64 6.97 -25.39
#